data_AF-A0A2L0EH95-F1
#
_entry.id   AF-A0A2L0EH95-F1
#
_cell.length_a   1.000
_cell.length_b   1.000
_cell.length_c   1.000
_cell.angle_alpha   90.00
_cell.angle_beta   90.00
_cell.angle_gamma   90.00
#
_symmetry.space_group_name_H-M   'P 1'
#
loop_
_entity.id
_entity.type
_entity.pdbx_description
1 polymer ?
#
loop_
_entity_poly.entity_id
_entity_poly.type
_entity_poly.pdbx_seq_one_letter_code
_entity_poly.pdbx_strand_id
1 'polypeptide(L)' 'MKRALIFGLLLASLGAVGCQGSYTSIRQVDAARYQVTRTKQGFFHTYGTVLDCQAKGDEMTCTEISDM' A
#
# COMPACT_ATOMS: atom_id res chain seq x y z
N MET A 1 21.33 -2.41 -32.08
CA MET A 1 21.58 -3.20 -30.84
C MET A 1 21.53 -2.35 -29.57
N LYS A 2 22.33 -1.28 -29.41
CA LYS A 2 22.28 -0.40 -28.21
C LYS A 2 20.88 0.19 -27.88
N ARG A 3 20.10 0.55 -28.90
CA ARG A 3 18.74 1.13 -28.69
C ARG A 3 17.73 0.13 -28.11
N ALA A 4 17.83 -1.15 -28.44
CA ALA A 4 16.94 -2.18 -27.92
C ALA A 4 17.19 -2.48 -26.43
N LEU A 5 18.46 -2.41 -26.00
CA LEU A 5 18.83 -2.55 -24.59
C LEU A 5 18.27 -1.42 -23.72
N ILE A 6 18.27 -0.18 -24.22
CA ILE A 6 17.73 0.97 -23.49
C ILE A 6 16.22 0.85 -23.32
N PHE A 7 15.50 0.46 -24.38
CA PHE A 7 14.05 0.23 -24.32
C PHE A 7 13.68 -0.91 -23.37
N GLY A 8 14.44 -2.00 -23.37
CA GLY A 8 14.23 -3.11 -22.42
C GLY A 8 14.43 -2.68 -20.96
N LEU A 9 15.47 -1.89 -20.69
CA LEU A 9 15.76 -1.38 -19.35
C LEU A 9 14.66 -0.42 -18.85
N LEU A 10 14.14 0.44 -19.74
CA LEU A 10 13.05 1.35 -19.42
C LEU A 10 11.77 0.59 -19.06
N LEU A 11 11.36 -0.40 -19.86
CA LEU A 11 10.17 -1.22 -19.59
C LEU A 11 10.29 -2.01 -18.27
N ALA A 12 11.48 -2.55 -17.98
CA ALA A 12 11.73 -3.24 -16.71
C ALA A 12 11.61 -2.30 -15.51
N SER A 13 12.07 -1.05 -15.63
CA SER A 13 11.99 -0.06 -14.54
C SER A 13 10.56 0.44 -14.27
N LEU A 14 9.73 0.55 -15.31
CA LEU A 14 8.31 0.93 -15.20
C LEU A 14 7.47 -0.15 -14.51
N GLY A 15 7.85 -1.43 -14.63
CA GLY A 15 7.14 -2.52 -13.97
C GLY A 15 7.32 -2.57 -12.45
N ALA A 16 8.41 -2.00 -11.92
CA ALA A 16 8.70 -2.03 -10.48
C ALA A 16 7.93 -0.96 -9.67
N VAL A 17 7.43 0.09 -10.32
CA VAL A 17 6.73 1.20 -9.64
C VAL A 17 5.27 0.84 -9.33
N GLY A 18 4.67 -0.04 -10.12
CA GLY A 18 3.25 -0.40 -10.05
C GLY A 18 2.85 -1.40 -8.96
N CYS A 19 3.69 -1.62 -7.95
CA CYS A 19 3.40 -2.53 -6.83
C CYS A 19 3.77 -1.94 -5.46
N GLN A 20 3.80 -0.61 -5.36
CA GLN A 20 4.01 0.06 -4.08
C GLN A 20 2.68 0.12 -3.31
N GLY A 21 2.56 -0.70 -2.26
CA GLY A 21 1.52 -0.56 -1.25
C GLY A 21 1.94 0.49 -0.24
N SER A 22 1.26 1.63 -0.23
CA SER A 22 1.52 2.74 0.71
C SER A 22 0.42 2.81 1.77
N TYR A 23 0.81 3.06 3.02
CA TYR A 23 -0.12 3.46 4.07
C TYR A 23 -0.39 4.96 3.92
N THR A 24 -1.61 5.33 3.55
CA THR A 24 -1.93 6.71 3.13
C THR A 24 -2.62 7.52 4.22
N SER A 25 -3.29 6.88 5.17
CA SER A 25 -3.90 7.59 6.28
C SER A 25 -3.94 6.73 7.54
N ILE A 26 -3.90 7.42 8.69
CA ILE A 26 -4.18 6.86 10.00
C ILE A 26 -5.17 7.79 10.71
N ARG A 27 -6.26 7.21 11.22
CA ARG A 27 -7.30 7.92 11.95
C ARG A 27 -7.52 7.23 13.29
N GLN A 28 -7.40 7.97 14.38
CA GLN A 28 -7.76 7.46 15.69
C GLN A 28 -9.29 7.41 15.81
N VAL A 29 -9.82 6.26 16.19
CA VAL A 29 -11.27 6.04 16.40
C VAL A 29 -11.59 5.99 17.89
N ASP A 30 -10.66 5.49 18.70
CA ASP A 30 -10.77 5.40 20.15
C ASP A 30 -9.36 5.47 20.80
N ALA A 31 -9.28 5.52 22.14
CA ALA A 31 -8.04 5.68 22.89
C ALA A 31 -6.90 4.73 22.45
N ALA A 32 -7.23 3.48 22.12
CA ALA A 32 -6.28 2.47 21.66
C ALA A 32 -6.60 1.86 20.27
N ARG A 33 -7.58 2.42 19.52
CA ARG A 33 -7.99 1.91 18.20
C ARG A 33 -7.79 2.94 17.11
N TYR A 34 -7.22 2.47 16.00
CA TYR A 34 -6.84 3.27 14.84
C TYR A 34 -7.37 2.61 13.58
N GLN A 35 -7.97 3.38 12.69
CA GLN A 35 -8.24 2.97 11.33
C GLN A 35 -7.08 3.41 10.45
N VAL A 36 -6.42 2.45 9.80
CA VAL A 36 -5.32 2.70 8.89
C VAL A 36 -5.79 2.37 7.48
N THR A 37 -5.70 3.32 6.56
CA THR A 37 -5.96 3.05 5.15
C THR A 37 -4.66 2.70 4.45
N ARG A 38 -4.63 1.52 3.84
CA ARG A 38 -3.56 1.06 2.97
C ARG A 38 -4.04 1.13 1.53
N THR A 39 -3.40 1.95 0.72
CA THR A 39 -3.64 1.97 -0.74
C THR A 39 -2.56 1.20 -1.46
N LYS A 40 -2.96 0.26 -2.31
CA LYS A 40 -2.07 -0.43 -3.24
C LYS A 40 -2.29 0.14 -4.63
N GLN A 41 -1.26 0.72 -5.22
CA GLN A 41 -1.27 0.99 -6.65
C GLN A 41 -1.02 -0.33 -7.40
N GLY A 42 -1.97 -0.72 -8.24
CA GLY A 42 -1.75 -1.70 -9.31
C GLY A 42 -1.47 -0.99 -10.63
N PHE A 43 -1.25 -1.75 -11.70
CA PHE A 43 -0.90 -1.21 -13.02
C PHE A 43 -1.98 -0.31 -13.66
N PHE A 44 -3.25 -0.56 -13.39
CA PHE A 44 -4.39 0.19 -13.97
C PHE A 44 -5.46 0.58 -12.96
N HIS A 45 -5.32 0.15 -11.71
CA HIS A 45 -6.32 0.35 -10.65
C HIS A 45 -5.62 0.68 -9.33
N THR A 46 -6.27 1.49 -8.51
CA THR A 46 -5.86 1.73 -7.13
C THR A 46 -6.83 0.96 -6.23
N TYR A 47 -6.30 0.14 -5.35
CA TYR A 47 -7.06 -0.63 -4.38
C TYR A 47 -6.85 -0.03 -2.99
N GLY A 48 -7.89 0.07 -2.18
CA GLY A 48 -7.81 0.49 -0.79
C GLY A 48 -8.18 -0.65 0.15
N THR A 49 -7.47 -0.80 1.25
CA THR A 49 -7.89 -1.66 2.36
C THR A 49 -7.89 -0.84 3.63
N VAL A 50 -8.98 -0.90 4.39
CA VAL A 50 -9.07 -0.30 5.72
C VAL A 50 -8.74 -1.37 6.75
N LEU A 51 -7.74 -1.07 7.56
CA LEU A 51 -7.28 -1.88 8.68
C LEU A 51 -7.80 -1.25 9.97
N ASP A 52 -8.37 -2.06 10.86
CA ASP A 52 -8.62 -1.68 12.25
C ASP A 52 -7.46 -2.19 13.09
N CYS A 53 -6.69 -1.25 13.62
CA CYS A 53 -5.47 -1.49 14.37
C CYS A 53 -5.71 -1.17 15.85
N GLN A 54 -5.48 -2.15 16.70
CA GLN A 54 -5.52 -1.98 18.15
C GLN A 54 -4.10 -2.00 18.73
N ALA A 55 -3.77 -0.96 19.49
CA ALA A 55 -2.52 -0.87 20.22
C ALA A 55 -2.58 -1.78 21.47
N LYS A 56 -1.58 -2.65 21.63
CA LYS A 56 -1.45 -3.58 22.75
C LYS A 56 -0.03 -3.50 23.31
N GLY A 57 0.22 -2.48 24.13
CA GLY A 57 1.57 -2.16 24.62
C GLY A 57 2.43 -1.58 23.50
N ASP A 58 3.58 -2.20 23.24
CA ASP A 58 4.52 -1.78 22.19
C ASP A 58 4.20 -2.38 20.80
N GLU A 59 3.21 -3.28 20.74
CA GLU A 59 2.76 -3.92 19.50
C GLU A 59 1.41 -3.40 19.05
N MET A 60 1.17 -3.41 17.74
CA MET A 60 -0.10 -3.02 17.13
C MET A 60 -0.63 -4.19 16.31
N THR A 61 -1.82 -4.68 16.66
CA THR A 61 -2.50 -5.75 15.93
C THR A 61 -3.52 -5.13 14.98
N CYS A 62 -3.38 -5.36 13.68
CA CYS A 62 -4.28 -4.84 12.66
C CYS A 62 -5.09 -5.96 12.02
N THR A 63 -6.40 -5.76 11.88
CA THR A 63 -7.30 -6.64 11.13
C THR A 63 -7.90 -5.89 9.95
N GLU A 64 -8.00 -6.54 8.79
CA GLU A 64 -8.67 -5.96 7.62
C GLU A 64 -10.19 -5.95 7.87
N ILE A 65 -10.81 -4.78 7.74
CA ILE A 65 -12.24 -4.58 7.99
C ILE A 65 -13.03 -4.19 6.74
N SER A 66 -12.37 -3.71 5.69
CA SER A 66 -13.01 -3.39 4.42
C SER A 66 -11.98 -3.31 3.29
N ASP A 67 -12.36 -3.84 2.13
CA ASP A 67 -11.73 -3.55 0.85
C ASP A 67 -12.52 -2.45 0.12
N MET A 68 -11.82 -1.61 -0.63
CA MET A 68 -12.32 -0.46 -1.38
C MET A 68 -11.76 -0.45 -2.81
#